data_AF-A0A954S0L4-F1
#
_entry.id   AF-A0A954S0L4-F1
#
_cell.length_a   1.000
_cell.length_b   1.000
_cell.length_c   1.000
_cell.angle_alpha   90.00
_cell.angle_beta   90.00
_cell.angle_gamma   90.00
#
_symmetry.space_group_name_H-M   'P 1'
#
loop_
_entity.id
_entity.type
_entity.pdbx_description
1 polymer ?
#
loop_
_entity_poly.entity_id
_entity_poly.type
_entity_poly.pdbx_seq_one_letter_code
_entity_poly.pdbx_strand_id
1 'polypeptide(L)'
;MTREQIPMGKVYLVGAGPGDPGLITLRGAECLRRADVVLYDYLVNPRILKHARADAELSCLGKHGSTRLWTQHEINEAIVELAHAGRTVVRLKGGDPAVFARGAEEVETL
;
A
#
# COMPACT_ATOMS: atom_id res chain seq x y z
N MET A 1 20.62 -27.76 -9.35
CA MET A 1 19.22 -27.30 -9.15
C MET A 1 19.23 -25.79 -9.30
N THR A 2 18.83 -25.28 -10.47
CA THR A 2 18.64 -23.85 -10.69
C THR A 2 17.50 -23.39 -9.79
N ARG A 3 17.76 -22.42 -8.89
CA ARG A 3 16.69 -21.76 -8.13
C ARG A 3 15.76 -21.13 -9.16
N GLU A 4 14.50 -21.55 -9.22
CA GLU A 4 13.47 -20.78 -9.92
C GLU A 4 13.45 -19.39 -9.29
N GLN A 5 13.82 -18.38 -10.07
CA GLN A 5 13.72 -17.00 -9.64
C GLN A 5 12.24 -16.65 -9.61
N ILE A 6 11.70 -16.42 -8.40
CA ILE A 6 10.37 -15.85 -8.24
C ILE A 6 10.39 -14.47 -8.92
N PRO A 7 9.51 -14.21 -9.90
CA PRO A 7 9.45 -12.90 -10.54
C PRO A 7 9.17 -11.82 -9.49
N MET A 8 9.87 -10.70 -9.58
CA MET A 8 9.63 -9.55 -8.71
C MET A 8 8.17 -9.11 -8.78
N GLY A 9 7.58 -8.84 -7.62
CA GLY A 9 6.25 -8.29 -7.47
C GLY A 9 6.14 -6.85 -8.00
N LYS A 10 4.96 -6.25 -7.86
CA LYS A 10 4.72 -4.86 -8.27
C LYS A 10 4.31 -4.03 -7.07
N VAL A 11 4.84 -2.82 -6.96
CA VAL A 11 4.44 -1.85 -5.95
C VAL A 11 3.65 -0.73 -6.61
N TYR A 12 2.50 -0.41 -6.04
CA TYR A 12 1.66 0.72 -6.45
C TYR A 12 1.52 1.69 -5.28
N LEU A 13 1.98 2.94 -5.45
CA LEU A 13 1.65 4.04 -4.55
C LEU A 13 0.32 4.64 -5.00
N VAL A 14 -0.70 4.58 -4.14
CA VAL A 14 -2.07 4.95 -4.50
C VAL A 14 -2.61 5.98 -3.51
N GLY A 15 -3.18 7.07 -4.04
CA GLY A 15 -3.91 8.06 -3.25
C GLY A 15 -5.35 7.60 -3.02
N ALA A 16 -5.77 7.62 -1.76
CA ALA A 16 -7.15 7.31 -1.35
C ALA A 16 -8.11 8.49 -1.62
N GLY A 17 -7.60 9.68 -1.95
CA GLY A 17 -8.39 10.90 -2.00
C GLY A 17 -8.71 11.46 -0.61
N PRO A 18 -9.53 12.51 -0.52
CA PRO A 18 -9.73 13.27 0.72
C PRO A 18 -10.68 12.60 1.73
N GLY A 19 -11.26 11.44 1.40
CA GLY A 19 -12.05 10.64 2.35
C GLY A 19 -13.32 10.02 1.77
N ASP A 20 -14.00 10.71 0.84
CA ASP A 20 -15.14 10.13 0.13
C ASP A 20 -14.66 8.98 -0.79
N PRO A 21 -15.19 7.75 -0.65
CA PRO A 21 -14.79 6.63 -1.50
C PRO A 21 -15.00 6.85 -3.01
N GLY A 22 -15.91 7.75 -3.41
CA GLY A 22 -16.13 8.11 -4.81
C GLY A 22 -15.02 8.95 -5.42
N LEU A 23 -14.09 9.47 -4.60
CA LEU A 23 -12.97 10.31 -5.04
C LEU A 23 -11.67 9.54 -5.26
N ILE A 24 -11.65 8.22 -5.04
CA ILE A 24 -10.53 7.39 -5.52
C ILE A 24 -10.54 7.36 -7.05
N THR A 25 -9.36 7.36 -7.66
CA THR A 25 -9.26 7.22 -9.11
C THR A 25 -9.65 5.80 -9.56
N LEU A 26 -10.14 5.68 -10.81
CA LEU A 26 -10.44 4.36 -11.41
C LEU A 26 -9.22 3.43 -11.38
N ARG A 27 -8.02 3.99 -11.63
CA ARG A 27 -6.76 3.24 -11.59
C ARG A 27 -6.37 2.84 -10.16
N GLY A 28 -6.62 3.68 -9.16
CA GLY A 28 -6.40 3.33 -7.75
C GLY A 28 -7.25 2.14 -7.33
N ALA A 29 -8.54 2.16 -7.67
CA ALA A 29 -9.44 1.03 -7.42
C ALA A 29 -9.03 -0.25 -8.18
N GLU A 30 -8.51 -0.12 -9.40
CA GLU A 30 -7.96 -1.24 -10.17
C GLU A 30 -6.73 -1.85 -9.51
N CYS A 31 -5.80 -1.02 -9.02
CA CYS A 31 -4.63 -1.48 -8.28
C CYS A 31 -5.04 -2.24 -7.00
N LEU A 32 -6.02 -1.72 -6.25
CA LEU A 32 -6.55 -2.39 -5.06
C LEU A 32 -7.13 -3.77 -5.39
N ARG A 33 -7.91 -3.89 -6.48
CA ARG A 33 -8.46 -5.19 -6.93
C ARG A 33 -7.39 -6.24 -7.25
N ARG A 34 -6.18 -5.82 -7.61
CA ARG A 34 -5.05 -6.68 -8.00
C ARG A 34 -4.06 -6.93 -6.85
N ALA A 35 -4.25 -6.29 -5.70
CA ALA A 35 -3.29 -6.31 -4.61
C ALA A 35 -3.34 -7.64 -3.84
N ASP A 36 -2.18 -8.24 -3.59
CA ASP A 36 -2.02 -9.32 -2.61
C ASP A 36 -1.85 -8.76 -1.19
N VAL A 37 -1.32 -7.53 -1.08
CA VAL A 37 -1.19 -6.76 0.17
C VAL A 37 -1.60 -5.32 -0.05
N VAL A 38 -2.37 -4.76 0.89
CA VAL A 38 -2.63 -3.34 1.00
C VAL A 38 -2.05 -2.82 2.32
N LEU A 39 -0.99 -2.02 2.23
CA LEU A 39 -0.41 -1.28 3.34
C LEU A 39 -1.03 0.12 3.37
N TYR A 40 -1.83 0.45 4.38
CA TYR A 40 -2.62 1.69 4.38
C TYR A 40 -2.46 2.54 5.65
N ASP A 41 -2.59 3.85 5.47
CA ASP A 41 -2.57 4.81 6.57
C ASP A 41 -3.86 4.79 7.37
N TYR A 42 -3.77 5.11 8.66
CA TYR A 42 -4.91 5.11 9.58
C TYR A 42 -6.08 6.00 9.12
N LEU A 43 -5.79 7.14 8.47
CA LEU A 43 -6.83 8.09 8.03
C LEU A 43 -7.56 7.66 6.75
N VAL A 44 -7.18 6.55 6.13
CA VAL A 44 -7.88 6.03 4.95
C VAL A 44 -9.28 5.55 5.36
N ASN A 45 -10.30 6.01 4.64
CA ASN A 45 -11.66 5.56 4.85
C ASN A 45 -11.78 4.05 4.58
N PRO A 46 -12.23 3.23 5.55
CA PRO A 46 -12.34 1.77 5.40
C PRO A 46 -13.22 1.33 4.21
N ARG A 47 -14.15 2.16 3.74
CA ARG A 47 -14.96 1.86 2.56
C ARG A 47 -14.13 1.76 1.28
N ILE A 48 -12.99 2.44 1.20
CA ILE A 48 -12.07 2.37 0.05
C ILE A 48 -11.41 0.99 -0.02
N LEU A 49 -11.10 0.38 1.13
CA LEU A 49 -10.50 -0.95 1.21
C LEU A 49 -11.41 -2.05 0.64
N LYS A 50 -12.71 -1.78 0.49
CA LYS A 50 -13.66 -2.72 -0.15
C LYS A 50 -13.38 -2.96 -1.64
N HIS A 51 -12.52 -2.14 -2.27
CA HIS A 51 -12.03 -2.42 -3.62
C HIS A 51 -10.97 -3.52 -3.65
N ALA A 52 -10.35 -3.86 -2.53
CA ALA A 52 -9.39 -4.96 -2.47
C ALA A 52 -10.07 -6.31 -2.69
N ARG A 53 -9.33 -7.28 -3.23
CA ARG A 53 -9.79 -8.68 -3.30
C ARG A 53 -10.00 -9.24 -1.89
N ALA A 54 -10.93 -10.19 -1.74
CA ALA A 54 -11.38 -10.68 -0.44
C ALA A 54 -10.27 -11.38 0.38
N ASP A 55 -9.26 -11.90 -0.30
CA ASP A 55 -8.10 -12.60 0.25
C ASP A 55 -6.83 -11.73 0.27
N ALA A 56 -6.94 -10.42 0.00
CA ALA A 56 -5.83 -9.49 0.19
C ALA A 56 -5.51 -9.32 1.67
N GLU A 57 -4.23 -9.29 2.00
CA GLU A 57 -3.77 -8.92 3.33
C GLU A 57 -3.89 -7.40 3.52
N LEU A 58 -4.63 -6.97 4.54
CA LEU A 58 -4.84 -5.54 4.84
C LEU A 58 -4.08 -5.17 6.12
N SER A 59 -3.01 -4.37 5.98
CA SER A 59 -2.18 -3.94 7.10
C SER A 59 -2.28 -2.43 7.33
N CYS A 60 -2.81 -2.04 8.50
CA CYS A 60 -2.89 -0.64 8.91
C CYS A 60 -1.57 -0.22 9.58
N LEU A 61 -0.96 0.86 9.09
CA LEU A 61 0.37 1.31 9.53
C LEU A 61 0.33 2.31 10.70
N GLY A 62 -0.86 2.81 11.05
CA GLY A 62 -1.08 3.71 12.18
C GLY A 62 -2.29 3.29 13.02
N LYS A 63 -2.49 3.90 14.19
CA LYS A 63 -3.66 3.59 15.03
C LYS A 63 -4.02 4.74 15.97
N HIS A 64 -5.28 4.78 16.38
CA HIS A 64 -5.68 5.33 17.67
C HIS A 64 -5.63 4.20 18.72
N GLY A 65 -4.71 4.28 19.68
CA GLY A 65 -4.65 3.35 20.82
C GLY A 65 -3.87 2.03 20.62
N SER A 66 -2.93 1.93 19.67
CA SER A 66 -1.83 0.94 19.76
C SER A 66 -0.53 1.65 20.04
N THR A 67 0.34 0.92 20.71
CA THR A 67 1.66 1.36 21.16
C THR A 67 2.71 1.47 20.05
N ARG A 68 2.44 0.99 18.83
CA ARG A 68 3.41 1.01 17.73
C ARG A 68 2.86 1.75 16.50
N LEU A 69 3.59 2.81 16.13
CA LEU A 69 3.50 3.51 14.86
C LEU A 69 4.64 2.99 13.99
N TRP A 70 4.36 2.64 12.74
CA TRP A 70 5.43 2.24 11.82
C TRP A 70 6.24 3.46 11.42
N THR A 71 7.56 3.35 11.49
CA THR A 71 8.49 4.32 10.92
C THR A 71 8.50 4.20 9.40
N GLN A 72 8.87 5.26 8.69
CA GLN A 72 8.98 5.20 7.23
C GLN A 72 9.97 4.14 6.76
N HIS A 73 11.05 3.92 7.51
CA HIS A 73 12.04 2.89 7.18
C HIS A 73 11.41 1.49 7.23
N GLU A 74 10.69 1.16 8.31
CA GLU A 74 9.99 -0.13 8.43
C GLU A 74 8.94 -0.32 7.33
N ILE A 75 8.26 0.75 6.92
CA ILE A 75 7.29 0.71 5.82
C ILE A 75 8.01 0.39 4.51
N ASN A 76 9.12 1.07 4.22
CA ASN A 76 9.89 0.85 2.99
C ASN A 76 10.48 -0.56 2.95
N GLU A 77 11.05 -1.03 4.06
CA GLU A 77 11.55 -2.41 4.19
C GLU A 77 10.45 -3.43 3.91
N ALA A 78 9.27 -3.28 4.52
CA ALA A 78 8.16 -4.19 4.28
C ALA A 78 7.69 -4.18 2.82
N ILE A 79 7.61 -3.01 2.18
CA ILE A 79 7.26 -2.91 0.76
C ILE A 79 8.26 -3.71 -0.10
N VAL A 80 9.55 -3.50 0.14
CA VAL A 80 10.66 -4.16 -0.59
C VAL A 80 10.61 -5.67 -0.37
N GLU A 81 10.51 -6.13 0.86
CA GLU A 81 10.43 -7.56 1.20
C GLU A 81 9.23 -8.26 0.51
N LEU A 82 8.06 -7.64 0.58
CA LEU A 82 6.84 -8.17 -0.05
C LEU A 82 6.94 -8.21 -1.58
N ALA A 83 7.54 -7.18 -2.19
CA ALA A 83 7.79 -7.16 -3.62
C ALA A 83 8.79 -8.25 -4.03
N HIS A 84 9.89 -8.44 -3.27
CA HIS A 84 10.87 -9.51 -3.49
C HIS A 84 10.26 -10.91 -3.34
N ALA A 85 9.21 -11.06 -2.51
CA ALA A 85 8.42 -12.28 -2.41
C ALA A 85 7.45 -12.50 -3.58
N GLY A 86 7.48 -11.63 -4.61
CA GLY A 86 6.65 -11.74 -5.80
C GLY A 86 5.23 -11.19 -5.64
N ARG A 87 4.93 -10.53 -4.51
CA ARG A 87 3.57 -10.05 -4.21
C ARG A 87 3.27 -8.71 -4.89
N THR A 88 2.02 -8.51 -5.29
CA THR A 88 1.52 -7.20 -5.70
C THR A 88 1.15 -6.40 -4.45
N VAL A 89 1.92 -5.35 -4.16
CA VAL A 89 1.78 -4.49 -2.99
C VAL A 89 1.11 -3.17 -3.40
N VAL A 90 0.05 -2.78 -2.70
CA VAL A 90 -0.50 -1.43 -2.78
C VAL A 90 -0.18 -0.69 -1.49
N ARG A 91 0.53 0.44 -1.61
CA ARG A 91 0.70 1.42 -0.55
C ARG A 91 -0.38 2.49 -0.70
N LEU A 92 -1.44 2.38 0.10
CA LEU A 92 -2.60 3.26 0.04
C LEU A 92 -2.45 4.40 1.06
N LYS A 93 -2.25 5.61 0.55
CA LYS A 93 -1.99 6.82 1.35
C LYS A 93 -3.22 7.70 1.37
N GLY A 94 -3.48 8.39 2.49
CA GLY A 94 -4.56 9.39 2.55
C GLY A 94 -4.28 10.56 1.60
N GLY A 95 -5.30 11.09 0.93
CA GLY A 95 -5.12 12.19 -0.03
C GLY A 95 -4.37 11.76 -1.29
N ASP A 96 -3.31 12.48 -1.63
CA ASP A 96 -2.44 12.22 -2.78
C ASP A 96 -1.04 11.73 -2.32
N PRO A 97 -0.44 10.71 -2.97
CA PRO A 97 0.85 10.16 -2.56
C PRO A 97 2.05 11.10 -2.64
N ALA A 98 1.97 12.15 -3.47
CA ALA A 98 3.05 13.09 -3.75
C ALA A 98 2.86 14.46 -3.08
N VAL A 99 1.69 14.74 -2.51
CA VAL A 99 1.38 16.02 -1.84
C VAL A 99 1.35 15.83 -0.32
N PHE A 100 2.34 16.39 0.37
CA PHE A 100 2.58 16.26 1.82
C PHE A 100 2.79 14.83 2.33
N ALA A 101 2.93 13.87 1.42
CA ALA A 101 3.20 12.48 1.75
C ALA A 101 4.60 12.10 1.24
N ARG A 102 5.30 11.24 1.99
CA ARG A 102 6.69 10.82 1.76
C ARG A 102 6.88 9.92 0.52
N GLY A 103 6.06 10.11 -0.52
CA GLY A 103 6.07 9.28 -1.73
C GLY A 103 7.41 9.33 -2.48
N ALA A 104 8.12 10.46 -2.46
CA ALA A 104 9.45 10.56 -3.06
C ALA A 104 10.48 9.65 -2.37
N GLU A 105 10.45 9.59 -1.04
CA GLU A 105 11.35 8.72 -0.24
C GLU A 105 11.00 7.23 -0.42
N GLU A 106 9.70 6.91 -0.57
CA GLU A 106 9.24 5.55 -0.85
C GLU A 106 9.73 5.07 -2.23
N VAL A 107 9.70 5.94 -3.25
CA VAL A 107 10.19 5.60 -4.61
C VAL A 107 11.70 5.44 -4.64
N GLU A 108 12.47 6.24 -3.91
CA GLU A 108 13.93 6.14 -3.88
C GLU A 108 14.44 4.82 -3.28
N THR A 109 13.61 4.15 -2.48
CA THR A 109 13.96 2.87 -1.85
C THR A 109 13.68 1.65 -2.74
N LEU A 110 12.92 1.83 -3.83
CA LEU A 110 12.52 0.76 -4.77
C LEU A 110 13.47 0.64 -5.95
#